data_AF-A0A6B3M272-F1
#
_entry.id   AF-A0A6B3M272-F1
#
_cell.length_a   1.000
_cell.length_b   1.000
_cell.length_c   1.000
_cell.angle_alpha   90.00
_cell.angle_beta   90.00
_cell.angle_gamma   90.00
#
_symmetry.space_group_name_H-M   'P 1'
#
loop_
_entity.id
_entity.type
_entity.pdbx_description
1 polymer ?
#
loop_
_entity_poly.entity_id
_entity_poly.type
_entity_poly.pdbx_seq_one_letter_code
_entity_poly.pdbx_strand_id
1 'polypeptide(L)'
;MKKDRRPQQSESPIERLRIERTNLSQNEFAVRCGIPLRTYQRWISGKTEAKLTPLQWKALMQVLQIQSLDEIPDDFGSLES
;
A
#
# COMPACT_ATOMS: atom_id res chain seq x y z
N MET A 1 11.99 25.54 5.59
CA MET A 1 11.50 24.53 6.56
C MET A 1 11.42 23.18 5.86
N LYS A 2 12.31 22.23 6.19
CA LYS A 2 12.18 20.85 5.69
C LYS A 2 11.19 20.18 6.62
N LYS A 3 9.96 19.92 6.14
CA LYS A 3 8.90 19.32 6.95
C LYS A 3 9.33 17.88 7.23
N ASP A 4 9.76 17.61 8.46
CA ASP A 4 10.03 16.26 8.96
C ASP A 4 8.86 15.34 8.61
N ARG A 5 9.03 14.51 7.58
CA ARG A 5 8.17 13.37 7.31
C ARG A 5 8.51 12.32 8.36
N ARG A 6 8.03 12.52 9.59
CA ARG A 6 7.84 11.38 10.48
C ARG A 6 6.82 10.49 9.78
N PRO A 7 7.12 9.21 9.51
CA PRO A 7 6.08 8.30 9.05
C PRO A 7 5.05 8.27 10.18
N GLN A 8 3.90 8.92 9.98
CA GLN A 8 2.71 8.53 10.72
C GLN A 8 2.62 7.03 10.48
N GLN A 9 2.74 6.24 11.54
CA GLN A 9 2.53 4.80 11.46
C GLN A 9 1.13 4.65 10.89
N SER A 10 1.05 4.31 9.59
CA SER A 10 -0.24 4.18 8.97
C SER A 10 -0.90 2.94 9.56
N GLU A 11 -2.14 3.11 9.99
CA GLU A 11 -2.95 2.02 10.50
C GLU A 11 -3.36 1.04 9.39
N SER A 12 -3.21 1.45 8.12
CA SER A 12 -3.37 0.59 6.95
C SER A 12 -2.22 -0.42 6.82
N PRO A 13 -2.51 -1.73 6.79
CA PRO A 13 -1.49 -2.77 6.62
C PRO A 13 -0.67 -2.61 5.32
N ILE A 14 -1.31 -2.25 4.20
CA ILE A 14 -0.60 -2.11 2.93
C ILE A 14 0.28 -0.85 2.88
N GLU A 15 -0.14 0.24 3.52
CA GLU A 15 0.67 1.46 3.62
C GLU A 15 1.86 1.24 4.55
N ARG A 16 1.69 0.45 5.61
CA ARG A 16 2.79 0.03 6.48
C ARG A 16 3.83 -0.78 5.69
N LEU A 17 3.41 -1.80 4.94
CA LEU A 17 4.32 -2.57 4.08
C LEU A 17 5.06 -1.68 3.06
N ARG A 18 4.38 -0.71 2.46
CA ARG A 18 5.02 0.25 1.55
C ARG A 18 6.12 1.03 2.25
N ILE A 19 5.86 1.56 3.45
CA ILE A 19 6.82 2.36 4.24
C ILE A 19 8.00 1.49 4.71
N GLU A 20 7.74 0.27 5.16
CA GLU A 20 8.76 -0.60 5.75
C GLU A 20 9.67 -1.23 4.69
N ARG A 21 9.12 -1.58 3.52
CA ARG A 21 9.83 -2.36 2.49
C ARG A 21 10.30 -1.53 1.30
N THR A 22 9.89 -0.28 1.21
CA THR A 22 10.22 0.57 0.06
C THR A 22 10.51 2.01 0.48
N ASN A 23 11.27 2.73 -0.34
CA ASN A 23 11.44 4.18 -0.21
C ASN A 23 10.55 4.96 -1.19
N LEU A 24 9.50 4.33 -1.74
CA LEU A 24 8.62 4.92 -2.75
C LEU A 24 7.60 5.83 -2.09
N SER A 25 7.26 6.96 -2.70
CA SER A 25 6.04 7.69 -2.34
C SER A 25 4.77 6.90 -2.67
N GLN A 26 3.61 7.28 -2.11
CA GLN A 26 2.32 6.65 -2.47
C GLN A 26 2.05 6.68 -3.98
N ASN A 27 2.40 7.79 -4.65
CA ASN A 27 2.21 7.92 -6.10
C ASN A 27 3.11 6.94 -6.86
N GLU A 28 4.41 6.91 -6.55
CA GLU A 28 5.34 6.00 -7.22
C GLU A 28 4.99 4.54 -6.98
N PHE A 29 4.60 4.19 -5.74
CA PHE A 29 4.12 2.86 -5.41
C PHE A 29 2.88 2.49 -6.23
N ALA A 30 1.86 3.34 -6.23
CA ALA A 30 0.62 3.08 -6.97
C ALA A 30 0.89 2.92 -8.48
N VAL A 31 1.70 3.80 -9.07
CA VAL A 31 2.10 3.70 -10.49
C VAL A 31 2.83 2.38 -10.77
N ARG A 32 3.79 1.97 -9.94
CA ARG A 32 4.52 0.70 -10.14
C ARG A 32 3.62 -0.53 -9.99
N CYS A 33 2.61 -0.46 -9.14
CA CYS A 33 1.62 -1.51 -8.98
C CYS A 33 0.51 -1.45 -10.05
N GLY A 34 0.51 -0.46 -10.95
CA GLY A 34 -0.52 -0.28 -11.97
C GLY A 34 -1.87 0.18 -11.40
N ILE A 35 -1.86 0.91 -10.29
CA ILE A 35 -3.04 1.37 -9.54
C ILE A 35 -3.12 2.90 -9.62
N PRO A 36 -4.30 3.51 -9.86
CA PRO A 36 -4.46 4.95 -9.71
C PRO A 36 -4.21 5.40 -8.26
N LEU A 37 -3.44 6.47 -8.06
CA LEU A 37 -3.14 7.00 -6.72
C LEU A 37 -4.40 7.20 -5.86
N ARG A 38 -5.47 7.74 -6.44
CA ARG A 38 -6.72 7.97 -5.72
C ARG A 38 -7.39 6.68 -5.26
N THR A 39 -7.25 5.60 -6.01
CA THR A 39 -7.74 4.27 -5.63
C THR A 39 -6.95 3.73 -4.45
N TYR A 40 -5.62 3.82 -4.51
CA TYR A 40 -4.75 3.43 -3.39
C TYR A 40 -5.08 4.21 -2.11
N GLN A 41 -5.27 5.52 -2.22
CA GLN A 41 -5.65 6.36 -1.07
C GLN A 41 -7.01 6.01 -0.47
N ARG A 42 -7.97 5.53 -1.26
CA ARG A 42 -9.27 5.05 -0.76
C ARG A 42 -9.13 3.71 -0.04
N TRP A 43 -8.23 2.84 -0.49
CA TRP A 43 -7.94 1.57 0.19
C TRP A 43 -7.34 1.82 1.55
N ILE A 44 -6.24 2.58 1.64
CA ILE A 44 -5.56 2.83 2.92
C ILE A 44 -6.43 3.61 3.91
N SER A 45 -7.45 4.34 3.44
CA SER A 45 -8.41 5.03 4.30
C SER A 45 -9.67 4.20 4.61
N GLY A 46 -9.72 2.93 4.23
CA GLY A 46 -10.89 2.05 4.44
C GLY A 46 -12.16 2.44 3.67
N LYS A 47 -12.08 3.39 2.73
CA LYS A 47 -13.27 3.87 1.98
C LYS A 47 -13.75 2.88 0.93
N THR A 48 -12.92 1.93 0.53
CA THR A 48 -13.21 0.93 -0.49
C THR A 48 -12.32 -0.27 -0.31
N GLU A 49 -12.89 -1.46 -0.48
CA GLU A 49 -12.16 -2.72 -0.52
C GLU A 49 -11.15 -2.76 -1.68
N ALA A 50 -9.99 -3.37 -1.44
CA ALA A 50 -8.97 -3.53 -2.46
C ALA A 50 -9.40 -4.55 -3.53
N LYS A 51 -9.38 -4.12 -4.79
CA LYS A 51 -9.68 -4.98 -5.94
C LYS A 51 -8.57 -4.82 -6.97
N LEU A 52 -7.79 -5.88 -7.12
CA LEU A 52 -6.61 -5.94 -7.98
C LEU A 52 -6.83 -6.99 -9.06
N THR A 53 -6.39 -6.70 -10.29
CA THR A 53 -6.23 -7.71 -11.33
C THR A 53 -5.02 -8.60 -11.01
N PRO A 54 -4.91 -9.82 -11.60
CA PRO A 54 -3.75 -10.68 -11.39
C PRO A 54 -2.40 -10.01 -11.72
N LEU A 55 -2.37 -9.11 -12.71
CA LEU A 55 -1.16 -8.35 -13.07
C LEU A 55 -0.78 -7.35 -11.97
N GLN A 56 -1.76 -6.63 -11.42
CA GLN A 56 -1.53 -5.68 -10.33
C GLN A 56 -1.12 -6.41 -9.04
N TRP A 57 -1.69 -7.59 -8.78
CA TRP A 57 -1.26 -8.47 -7.68
C TRP A 57 0.22 -8.86 -7.81
N LYS A 58 0.64 -9.34 -8.98
CA LYS A 58 2.05 -9.68 -9.23
C LYS A 58 2.98 -8.48 -9.05
N ALA A 59 2.58 -7.32 -9.59
CA ALA A 59 3.36 -6.09 -9.46
C ALA A 59 3.48 -5.66 -7.98
N LEU A 60 2.39 -5.73 -7.21
CA LEU A 60 2.38 -5.42 -5.79
C LEU A 60 3.31 -6.36 -5.01
N MET A 61 3.22 -7.67 -5.24
CA MET A 61 4.10 -8.65 -4.58
C MET A 61 5.57 -8.40 -4.91
N GLN A 62 5.88 -8.06 -6.18
CA GLN A 62 7.24 -7.75 -6.61
C GLN A 62 7.78 -6.47 -5.96
N VAL A 63 6.98 -5.40 -5.94
CA VAL A 63 7.39 -4.09 -5.37
C VAL A 63 7.57 -4.18 -3.86
N LEU A 64 6.72 -4.95 -3.16
CA LEU A 64 6.82 -5.16 -1.71
C LEU A 64 7.74 -6.32 -1.32
N GLN A 65 8.41 -6.95 -2.30
CA GLN A 65 9.30 -8.09 -2.07
C GLN A 65 8.64 -9.21 -1.23
N ILE A 66 7.36 -9.48 -1.47
CA ILE A 66 6.59 -10.52 -0.79
C ILE A 66 7.03 -11.89 -1.31
N GLN A 67 7.40 -12.79 -0.41
CA GLN A 67 7.90 -14.12 -0.73
C GLN A 67 6.88 -15.22 -0.39
N SER A 68 5.98 -15.00 0.57
CA SER A 68 4.88 -15.91 0.88
C SER A 68 3.53 -15.21 0.99
N LEU A 69 2.45 -15.99 0.89
CA LEU A 69 1.08 -15.47 0.98
C LEU A 69 0.74 -14.93 2.37
N ASP A 70 1.36 -15.46 3.43
CA ASP A 70 1.12 -15.05 4.82
C ASP A 70 1.58 -13.62 5.12
N GLU A 71 2.42 -13.04 4.26
CA GLU A 71 2.87 -11.65 4.36
C GLU A 71 1.86 -10.68 3.71
N ILE A 72 0.90 -11.19 2.93
CA ILE A 72 -0.13 -10.38 2.30
C ILE A 72 -1.21 -10.09 3.35
N PRO A 73 -1.54 -8.82 3.60
CA PRO A 73 -2.59 -8.51 4.54
C PRO A 73 -3.96 -8.87 3.95
N ASP A 74 -4.85 -9.38 4.80
CA ASP A 74 -6.22 -9.72 4.41
C ASP A 74 -7.05 -8.48 4.01
N ASP A 75 -6.73 -7.32 4.59
CA ASP A 75 -7.33 -6.02 4.24
C ASP A 75 -6.25 -4.93 4.08
N PHE A 76 -6.54 -3.95 3.22
CA PHE A 76 -5.62 -2.86 2.90
C PHE A 76 -5.94 -1.57 3.66
N GLY A 77 -7.11 -1.43 4.25
CA GLY A 77 -7.53 -0.26 5.03
C GLY A 77 -7.13 -0.30 6.49
N SER A 78 -7.34 0.81 7.19
CA SER A 78 -7.20 0.87 8.65
C SER A 78 -8.21 -0.05 9.33
N LEU A 79 -7.79 -0.74 10.39
CA LEU A 79 -8.62 -1.67 11.16
C LEU A 79 -9.61 -0.99 12.13
N GLU A 80 -9.63 0.33 12.22
CA GLU A 80 -10.49 1.08 13.14
C GLU A 80 -11.63 1.76 12.37
N SER A 81 -12.88 1.41 12.74
CA SER A 81 -14.09 2.20 12.45
C SER A 81 -14.38 3.16 13.59
#